data_AF-A0A965E007-F1
#
_entry.id   AF-A0A965E007-F1
#
_cell.length_a   1.000
_cell.length_b   1.000
_cell.length_c   1.000
_cell.angle_alpha   90.00
_cell.angle_beta   90.00
_cell.angle_gamma   90.00
#
_symmetry.space_group_name_H-M   'P 1'
#
loop_
_entity.id
_entity.type
_entity.pdbx_description
1 polymer ?
#
loop_
_entity_poly.entity_id
_entity_poly.type
_entity_poly.pdbx_seq_one_letter_code
_entity_poly.pdbx_strand_id
1 'polypeptide(L)'
;MLASTSEIYGKTSKMPMSEDDDRVLGSTTVARWGYSTAKAIDEHLALAYAQHGLRMSVVRYFNSFGPRIDSRGYGSVVANMLRQALANEPLTVHGDGTQSRCFTYVDDTVEGTLRAGLDSRAEGVIFNVGNDRETTINDLAALIIEMTGSRSVVQRVSYEERYGKGFEDTKRRVPDVRRAAEVLGFRAGVELRDGLERTLQWWRLTHR
;
A
#
# COMPACT_ATOMS: atom_id res chain seq x y z
N MET A 1 2.68 -5.21 -18.59
CA MET A 1 2.58 -5.20 -17.11
C MET A 1 1.22 -4.66 -16.68
N LEU A 2 0.55 -5.37 -15.79
CA LEU A 2 -0.73 -5.03 -15.19
C LEU A 2 -0.52 -4.59 -13.74
N ALA A 3 -1.03 -3.40 -13.39
CA ALA A 3 -1.11 -2.96 -12.00
C ALA A 3 -2.26 -3.67 -11.28
N SER A 4 -1.93 -4.49 -10.30
CA SER A 4 -2.86 -5.10 -9.34
C SER A 4 -2.75 -4.42 -7.95
N THR A 5 -3.19 -5.09 -6.89
CA THR A 5 -3.33 -4.52 -5.56
C THR A 5 -3.03 -5.54 -4.46
N SER A 6 -2.50 -5.06 -3.34
CA SER A 6 -2.41 -5.86 -2.11
C SER A 6 -3.78 -6.13 -1.45
N GLU A 7 -4.86 -5.47 -1.86
CA GLU A 7 -6.23 -5.82 -1.42
C GLU A 7 -6.68 -7.20 -1.92
N ILE A 8 -5.96 -7.81 -2.88
CA ILE A 8 -6.33 -9.13 -3.43
C ILE A 8 -6.27 -10.25 -2.38
N TYR A 9 -5.36 -10.11 -1.41
CA TYR A 9 -5.17 -11.04 -0.29
C TYR A 9 -6.34 -11.00 0.71
N GLY A 10 -7.10 -9.90 0.72
CA GLY A 10 -8.30 -9.75 1.54
C GLY A 10 -8.04 -9.88 3.04
N LYS A 11 -8.72 -10.85 3.65
CA LYS A 11 -8.75 -11.12 5.09
C LYS A 11 -7.78 -12.23 5.53
N THR A 12 -6.82 -12.60 4.69
CA THR A 12 -5.85 -13.64 5.07
C THR A 12 -5.14 -13.29 6.39
N SER A 13 -4.96 -14.30 7.22
CA SER A 13 -4.14 -14.23 8.44
C SER A 13 -2.69 -14.68 8.20
N LYS A 14 -2.40 -15.23 7.02
CA LYS A 14 -1.06 -15.68 6.63
C LYS A 14 -0.15 -14.47 6.43
N MET A 15 1.04 -14.54 7.02
CA MET A 15 2.10 -13.53 6.89
C MET A 15 3.48 -14.20 6.75
N PRO A 16 4.39 -13.64 5.94
CA PRO A 16 4.12 -12.57 4.96
C PRO A 16 3.19 -13.07 3.83
N MET A 17 2.50 -12.14 3.16
CA MET A 17 1.59 -12.43 2.05
C MET A 17 2.40 -12.78 0.80
N SER A 18 2.39 -14.05 0.40
CA SER A 18 3.08 -14.55 -0.79
C SER A 18 2.18 -14.49 -2.02
N GLU A 19 2.74 -14.31 -3.21
CA GLU A 19 1.96 -14.07 -4.43
C GLU A 19 1.04 -15.24 -4.82
N ASP A 20 1.39 -16.46 -4.39
CA ASP A 20 0.62 -17.69 -4.61
C ASP A 20 -0.38 -18.00 -3.47
N ASP A 21 -0.54 -17.09 -2.50
CA ASP A 21 -1.49 -17.28 -1.41
C ASP A 21 -2.94 -17.22 -1.88
N ASP A 22 -3.80 -17.98 -1.18
CA ASP A 22 -5.23 -17.95 -1.41
C ASP A 22 -5.83 -16.57 -1.13
N ARG A 23 -6.79 -16.20 -1.96
CA ARG A 23 -7.60 -14.98 -1.80
C ARG A 23 -8.73 -15.24 -0.81
N VAL A 24 -8.63 -14.69 0.40
CA VAL A 24 -9.64 -14.86 1.44
C VAL A 24 -10.55 -13.63 1.49
N LEU A 25 -11.75 -13.71 0.94
CA LEU A 25 -12.70 -12.59 0.87
C LEU A 25 -13.97 -12.83 1.69
N GLY A 26 -14.65 -11.74 2.06
CA GLY A 26 -15.95 -11.80 2.71
C GLY A 26 -17.10 -11.96 1.73
N SER A 27 -18.32 -11.86 2.26
CA SER A 27 -19.56 -11.89 1.46
C SER A 27 -19.56 -10.83 0.36
N THR A 28 -20.13 -11.16 -0.80
CA THR A 28 -20.36 -10.23 -1.92
C THR A 28 -21.32 -9.08 -1.56
N THR A 29 -22.09 -9.21 -0.47
CA THR A 29 -22.91 -8.13 0.07
C THR A 29 -22.09 -7.01 0.71
N VAL A 30 -20.80 -7.24 1.01
CA VAL A 30 -19.88 -6.22 1.53
C VAL A 30 -19.13 -5.58 0.36
N ALA A 31 -19.58 -4.39 -0.06
CA ALA A 31 -19.16 -3.73 -1.30
C ALA A 31 -17.63 -3.53 -1.45
N ARG A 32 -16.88 -3.39 -0.34
CA ARG A 32 -15.41 -3.21 -0.38
C ARG A 32 -14.69 -4.34 -1.13
N TRP A 33 -15.23 -5.56 -1.09
CA TRP A 33 -14.62 -6.71 -1.76
C TRP A 33 -14.78 -6.66 -3.28
N GLY A 34 -15.65 -5.80 -3.81
CA GLY A 34 -15.79 -5.58 -5.25
C GLY A 34 -14.49 -5.13 -5.91
N TYR A 35 -13.73 -4.25 -5.26
CA TYR A 35 -12.42 -3.80 -5.79
C TYR A 35 -11.41 -4.95 -5.87
N SER A 36 -11.28 -5.74 -4.80
CA SER A 36 -10.40 -6.92 -4.77
C SER A 36 -10.79 -7.96 -5.84
N THR A 37 -12.10 -8.16 -6.03
CA THR A 37 -12.63 -9.05 -7.07
C THR A 37 -12.34 -8.54 -8.48
N ALA A 38 -12.57 -7.26 -8.76
CA ALA A 38 -12.29 -6.67 -10.07
C ALA A 38 -10.80 -6.80 -10.42
N LYS A 39 -9.89 -6.48 -9.48
CA LYS A 39 -8.45 -6.61 -9.72
C LYS A 39 -8.01 -8.06 -9.96
N ALA A 40 -8.65 -9.03 -9.33
CA ALA A 40 -8.33 -10.44 -9.59
C ALA A 40 -8.80 -10.90 -10.98
N ILE A 41 -9.93 -10.39 -11.47
CA ILE A 41 -10.34 -10.64 -12.87
C ILE A 41 -9.27 -10.11 -13.82
N ASP A 42 -8.73 -8.91 -13.57
CA ASP A 42 -7.62 -8.37 -14.36
C ASP A 42 -6.39 -9.29 -14.31
N GLU A 43 -6.02 -9.82 -13.14
CA GLU A 43 -4.88 -10.75 -13.01
C GLU A 43 -5.10 -12.02 -13.82
N HIS A 44 -6.28 -12.64 -13.73
CA HIS A 44 -6.60 -13.83 -14.53
C HIS A 44 -6.50 -13.54 -16.03
N LEU A 45 -6.97 -12.38 -16.48
CA LEU A 45 -6.87 -11.98 -17.87
C LEU A 45 -5.41 -11.79 -18.31
N ALA A 46 -4.59 -11.13 -17.49
CA ALA A 46 -3.17 -10.93 -17.78
C ALA A 46 -2.41 -12.26 -17.86
N LEU A 47 -2.68 -13.20 -16.94
CA LEU A 47 -2.07 -14.52 -16.94
C LEU A 47 -2.52 -15.38 -18.14
N ALA A 48 -3.80 -15.32 -18.50
CA ALA A 48 -4.30 -16.00 -19.69
C ALA A 48 -3.62 -15.46 -20.96
N TYR A 49 -3.51 -14.14 -21.11
CA TYR A 49 -2.78 -13.56 -22.25
C TYR A 49 -1.29 -13.89 -22.24
N ALA A 50 -0.66 -14.01 -21.06
CA ALA A 50 0.73 -14.48 -20.96
C ALA A 50 0.89 -15.90 -21.53
N GLN A 51 -0.05 -16.80 -21.24
CA GLN A 51 -0.07 -18.16 -21.81
C GLN A 51 -0.26 -18.17 -23.33
N HIS A 52 -0.84 -17.10 -23.90
CA HIS A 52 -0.97 -16.89 -25.34
C HIS A 52 0.20 -16.09 -25.96
N GLY A 53 1.30 -15.89 -25.22
CA GLY A 53 2.53 -15.28 -25.73
C GLY A 53 2.57 -13.76 -25.68
N LEU A 54 1.60 -13.10 -25.03
CA LEU A 54 1.72 -11.66 -24.76
C LEU A 54 2.65 -11.44 -23.57
N ARG A 55 3.55 -10.45 -23.69
CA ARG A 55 4.49 -10.08 -22.62
C ARG A 55 3.76 -9.40 -21.47
N MET A 56 3.25 -10.20 -20.54
CA MET A 56 2.44 -9.75 -19.41
C MET A 56 3.08 -10.15 -18.10
N SER A 57 3.02 -9.26 -17.12
CA SER A 57 3.45 -9.45 -15.74
C SER A 57 2.45 -8.71 -14.85
N VAL A 58 2.35 -9.09 -13.58
CA VAL A 58 1.42 -8.47 -12.63
C VAL A 58 2.20 -7.90 -11.45
N VAL A 59 1.85 -6.69 -11.03
CA VAL A 59 2.46 -6.05 -9.86
C VAL A 59 1.41 -5.71 -8.81
N ARG A 60 1.57 -6.23 -7.59
CA ARG A 60 0.73 -5.91 -6.42
C ARG A 60 1.47 -4.89 -5.54
N TYR A 61 0.91 -3.68 -5.44
CA TYR A 61 1.54 -2.59 -4.69
C TYR A 61 1.15 -2.59 -3.21
N PHE A 62 2.13 -2.29 -2.35
CA PHE A 62 1.96 -2.16 -0.90
C PHE A 62 2.24 -0.73 -0.44
N ASN A 63 1.15 0.01 -0.20
CA ASN A 63 1.11 1.40 0.32
C ASN A 63 2.23 2.28 -0.24
N SER A 64 2.21 2.48 -1.56
CA SER A 64 3.11 3.43 -2.21
C SER A 64 2.86 4.85 -1.71
N PHE A 65 3.91 5.59 -1.38
CA PHE A 65 3.83 6.98 -0.96
C PHE A 65 5.04 7.79 -1.41
N GLY A 66 4.89 9.10 -1.55
CA GLY A 66 5.99 9.95 -2.00
C GLY A 66 5.51 11.33 -2.48
N PRO A 67 6.43 12.15 -3.03
CA PRO A 67 6.08 13.33 -3.81
C PRO A 67 4.96 13.07 -4.83
N ARG A 68 4.10 14.07 -5.07
CA ARG A 68 2.92 14.01 -5.95
C ARG A 68 1.79 13.08 -5.51
N ILE A 69 1.86 12.46 -4.33
CA ILE A 69 0.69 11.81 -3.73
C ILE A 69 -0.43 12.84 -3.54
N ASP A 70 -1.70 12.44 -3.75
CA ASP A 70 -2.85 13.35 -3.61
C ASP A 70 -2.89 13.93 -2.19
N SER A 71 -2.61 15.24 -2.09
CA SER A 71 -2.53 15.96 -0.83
C SER A 71 -3.89 16.09 -0.12
N ARG A 72 -5.00 15.82 -0.82
CA ARG A 72 -6.33 15.70 -0.20
C ARG A 72 -6.49 14.39 0.57
N GLY A 73 -5.54 13.46 0.46
CA GLY A 73 -5.51 12.23 1.23
C GLY A 73 -6.41 11.11 0.70
N TYR A 74 -6.88 11.22 -0.55
CA TYR A 74 -7.73 10.19 -1.13
C TYR A 74 -6.97 8.85 -1.18
N GLY A 75 -7.48 7.85 -0.44
CA GLY A 75 -6.93 6.49 -0.40
C GLY A 75 -5.57 6.33 0.30
N SER A 76 -5.02 7.36 0.96
CA SER A 76 -3.70 7.29 1.60
C SER A 76 -3.70 7.77 3.04
N VAL A 77 -3.32 6.89 3.96
CA VAL A 77 -3.16 7.23 5.39
C VAL A 77 -2.01 8.21 5.60
N VAL A 78 -0.89 8.05 4.87
CA VAL A 78 0.26 8.94 4.94
C VAL A 78 -0.12 10.36 4.54
N ALA A 79 -0.82 10.52 3.41
CA ALA A 79 -1.22 11.84 2.94
C ALA A 79 -2.26 12.49 3.88
N ASN A 80 -3.24 11.72 4.39
CA ASN A 80 -4.20 12.23 5.36
C ASN A 80 -3.52 12.75 6.64
N MET A 81 -2.63 11.94 7.22
CA MET A 81 -1.94 12.31 8.45
C MET A 81 -0.98 13.48 8.27
N LEU A 82 -0.23 13.53 7.16
CA LEU A 82 0.63 14.68 6.84
C LEU A 82 -0.19 15.96 6.70
N ARG A 83 -1.34 15.90 6.00
CA ARG A 83 -2.24 17.06 5.83
C ARG A 83 -2.76 17.54 7.18
N GLN A 84 -3.25 16.63 8.02
CA GLN A 84 -3.75 16.95 9.36
C GLN A 84 -2.64 17.55 10.25
N ALA A 85 -1.46 16.92 10.26
CA ALA A 85 -0.32 17.38 11.05
C ALA A 85 0.13 18.79 10.66
N LEU A 86 0.25 19.07 9.36
CA LEU A 86 0.62 20.38 8.84
C LEU A 86 -0.41 21.47 9.19
N ALA A 87 -1.69 21.10 9.27
CA ALA A 87 -2.77 21.99 9.69
C ALA A 87 -2.95 22.08 11.23
N ASN A 88 -2.16 21.33 12.02
CA ASN A 88 -2.38 21.12 13.45
C ASN A 88 -3.79 20.58 13.79
N GLU A 89 -4.41 19.86 12.86
CA GLU A 89 -5.67 19.16 13.07
C GLU A 89 -5.42 17.80 13.75
N PRO A 90 -6.36 17.26 14.53
CA PRO A 90 -6.20 15.91 15.10
C PRO A 90 -5.92 14.85 14.03
N LEU A 91 -4.94 13.98 14.29
CA LEU A 91 -4.62 12.87 13.39
C LEU A 91 -5.67 11.78 13.56
N THR A 92 -6.38 11.46 12.49
CA THR A 92 -7.41 10.41 12.52
C THR A 92 -6.77 9.03 12.48
N VAL A 93 -7.04 8.23 13.51
CA VAL A 93 -6.65 6.82 13.59
C VAL A 93 -7.91 5.98 13.70
N HIS A 94 -8.11 5.05 12.76
CA HIS A 94 -9.25 4.15 12.82
C HIS A 94 -8.98 3.00 13.80
N GLY A 95 -9.96 2.71 14.68
CA GLY A 95 -9.82 1.70 15.72
C GLY A 95 -8.79 2.09 16.80
N ASP A 96 -8.00 1.11 17.25
CA ASP A 96 -6.98 1.32 18.29
C ASP A 96 -5.61 1.77 17.74
N GLY A 97 -5.42 1.71 16.41
CA GLY A 97 -4.18 2.07 15.72
C GLY A 97 -3.10 1.00 15.73
N THR A 98 -3.40 -0.20 16.24
CA THR A 98 -2.46 -1.33 16.31
C THR A 98 -2.34 -2.07 14.98
N GLN A 99 -3.26 -1.82 14.04
CA GLN A 99 -3.13 -2.31 12.69
C GLN A 99 -1.85 -1.77 12.04
N SER A 100 -1.23 -2.62 11.24
CA SER A 100 0.09 -2.37 10.68
C SER A 100 0.11 -2.54 9.17
N ARG A 101 1.02 -1.81 8.54
CA ARG A 101 1.22 -1.76 7.10
C ARG A 101 2.70 -1.65 6.81
N CYS A 102 3.10 -2.10 5.63
CA CYS A 102 4.39 -1.74 5.05
C CYS A 102 4.20 -0.61 4.04
N PHE A 103 5.04 0.41 4.14
CA PHE A 103 5.00 1.61 3.30
C PHE A 103 6.19 1.61 2.35
N THR A 104 5.92 1.86 1.07
CA THR A 104 6.91 1.77 0.01
C THR A 104 7.10 3.15 -0.60
N TYR A 105 8.31 3.67 -0.58
CA TYR A 105 8.57 4.96 -1.20
C TYR A 105 8.35 4.89 -2.72
N VAL A 106 7.93 6.00 -3.32
CA VAL A 106 7.52 6.04 -4.73
C VAL A 106 8.66 5.67 -5.68
N ASP A 107 9.90 6.03 -5.36
CA ASP A 107 11.05 5.66 -6.21
C ASP A 107 11.24 4.15 -6.25
N ASP A 108 11.16 3.47 -5.10
CA ASP A 108 11.21 2.00 -5.04
C ASP A 108 10.01 1.37 -5.77
N THR A 109 8.82 1.98 -5.64
CA THR A 109 7.62 1.53 -6.34
C THR A 109 7.85 1.55 -7.85
N VAL A 110 8.34 2.69 -8.37
CA VAL A 110 8.63 2.89 -9.79
C VAL A 110 9.71 1.93 -10.28
N GLU A 111 10.79 1.74 -9.53
CA GLU A 111 11.87 0.81 -9.87
C GLU A 111 11.35 -0.63 -9.97
N GLY A 112 10.57 -1.09 -8.99
CA GLY A 112 9.93 -2.40 -9.02
C GLY A 112 8.98 -2.56 -10.22
N THR A 113 8.19 -1.52 -10.53
CA THR A 113 7.31 -1.49 -11.70
C THR A 113 8.08 -1.61 -13.02
N LEU A 114 9.15 -0.83 -13.18
CA LEU A 114 9.96 -0.82 -14.39
C LEU A 114 10.60 -2.19 -14.62
N ARG A 115 11.20 -2.78 -13.58
CA ARG A 115 11.79 -4.13 -13.69
C ARG A 115 10.75 -5.18 -14.05
N ALA A 116 9.60 -5.19 -13.38
CA ALA A 116 8.53 -6.12 -13.71
C ALA A 116 7.98 -5.92 -15.13
N GLY A 117 8.05 -4.71 -15.68
CA GLY A 117 7.57 -4.40 -17.03
C GLY A 117 8.57 -4.63 -18.15
N LEU A 118 9.87 -4.60 -17.86
CA LEU A 118 10.93 -4.63 -18.87
C LEU A 118 11.74 -5.94 -18.87
N ASP A 119 11.81 -6.65 -17.74
CA ASP A 119 12.55 -7.91 -17.63
C ASP A 119 11.77 -9.07 -18.26
N SER A 120 12.39 -9.81 -19.18
CA SER A 120 11.75 -10.99 -19.80
C SER A 120 11.46 -12.12 -18.80
N ARG A 121 12.21 -12.18 -17.68
CA ARG A 121 11.95 -13.15 -16.61
C ARG A 121 10.66 -12.87 -15.84
N ALA A 122 10.08 -11.68 -16.02
CA ALA A 122 8.82 -11.28 -15.39
C ALA A 122 7.58 -11.80 -16.13
N GLU A 123 7.73 -12.35 -17.34
CA GLU A 123 6.61 -12.79 -18.18
C GLU A 123 5.84 -13.95 -17.54
N GLY A 124 4.53 -13.78 -17.37
CA GLY A 124 3.64 -14.71 -16.68
C GLY A 124 3.76 -14.70 -15.15
N VAL A 125 4.53 -13.77 -14.57
CA VAL A 125 4.82 -13.75 -13.13
C VAL A 125 4.10 -12.60 -12.42
N ILE A 126 3.63 -12.88 -11.20
CA ILE A 126 3.06 -11.90 -10.27
C ILE A 126 4.12 -11.52 -9.24
N PHE A 127 4.27 -10.22 -8.96
CA PHE A 127 5.21 -9.69 -7.97
C PHE A 127 4.52 -8.84 -6.92
N ASN A 128 4.85 -9.07 -5.65
CA ASN A 128 4.67 -8.06 -4.62
C ASN A 128 5.78 -7.01 -4.76
N VAL A 129 5.39 -5.75 -5.00
CA VAL A 129 6.30 -4.61 -4.95
C VAL A 129 5.99 -3.82 -3.69
N GLY A 130 6.88 -3.95 -2.72
CA GLY A 130 6.82 -3.21 -1.48
C GLY A 130 8.06 -3.36 -0.60
N ASN A 131 8.04 -2.67 0.52
CA ASN A 131 8.94 -2.87 1.65
C ASN A 131 8.38 -3.97 2.58
N ASP A 132 9.23 -4.71 3.28
CA ASP A 132 8.84 -5.75 4.25
C ASP A 132 8.91 -5.27 5.71
N ARG A 133 9.26 -3.99 5.92
CA ARG A 133 9.27 -3.38 7.25
C ARG A 133 7.87 -2.91 7.66
N GLU A 134 7.37 -3.53 8.71
CA GLU A 134 6.04 -3.29 9.24
C GLU A 134 6.03 -2.06 10.17
N THR A 135 5.00 -1.23 10.07
CA THR A 135 4.81 -0.04 10.92
C THR A 135 3.35 0.03 11.35
N THR A 136 3.09 0.21 12.65
CA THR A 136 1.72 0.40 13.13
C THR A 136 1.21 1.79 12.75
N ILE A 137 -0.11 1.96 12.66
CA ILE A 137 -0.70 3.28 12.41
C ILE A 137 -0.40 4.26 13.56
N ASN A 138 -0.28 3.77 14.80
CA ASN A 138 0.18 4.57 15.94
C ASN A 138 1.63 5.05 15.75
N ASP A 139 2.55 4.18 15.33
CA ASP A 139 3.96 4.56 15.11
C ASP A 139 4.09 5.55 13.95
N LEU A 140 3.31 5.35 12.87
CA LEU A 140 3.25 6.30 11.76
C LEU A 140 2.78 7.68 12.23
N ALA A 141 1.71 7.73 13.04
CA ALA A 141 1.18 8.99 13.55
C ALA A 141 2.20 9.70 14.44
N ALA A 142 2.87 8.97 15.34
CA ALA A 142 3.91 9.51 16.21
C ALA A 142 5.09 10.08 15.39
N LEU A 143 5.56 9.32 14.39
CA LEU A 143 6.63 9.75 13.48
C LEU A 143 6.25 11.02 12.70
N ILE A 144 5.03 11.10 12.18
CA ILE A 144 4.56 12.28 11.45
C ILE A 144 4.48 13.51 12.36
N ILE A 145 3.96 13.37 13.59
CA ILE A 145 3.89 14.48 14.56
C ILE A 145 5.30 14.99 14.87
N GLU A 146 6.23 14.07 15.17
CA GLU A 146 7.65 14.38 15.43
C GLU A 146 8.28 15.15 14.26
N MET A 147 8.19 14.61 13.03
CA MET A 147 8.82 15.17 11.85
C MET A 147 8.24 16.53 11.43
N THR A 148 6.96 16.76 11.69
CA THR A 148 6.29 18.02 11.35
C THR A 148 6.40 19.07 12.44
N GLY A 149 6.78 18.70 13.67
CA GLY A 149 6.71 19.58 14.84
C GLY A 149 5.28 20.00 15.18
N SER A 150 4.30 19.18 14.81
CA SER A 150 2.88 19.50 14.93
C SER A 150 2.38 19.41 16.38
N ARG A 151 1.38 20.22 16.72
CA ARG A 151 0.64 20.12 18.00
C ARG A 151 -0.55 19.15 17.94
N SER A 152 -0.72 18.46 16.82
CA SER A 152 -1.83 17.52 16.63
C SER A 152 -1.83 16.44 17.70
N VAL A 153 -3.03 16.10 18.16
CA VAL A 153 -3.28 14.92 19.00
C VAL A 153 -3.83 13.79 18.14
N VAL A 154 -3.65 12.54 18.57
CA VAL A 154 -4.28 11.39 17.91
C VAL A 154 -5.75 11.31 18.31
N GLN A 155 -6.65 11.37 17.33
CA GLN A 155 -8.08 11.15 17.50
C GLN A 155 -8.46 9.77 16.95
N ARG A 156 -8.95 8.90 17.84
CA ARG A 156 -9.46 7.59 17.45
C ARG A 156 -10.90 7.68 16.95
N VAL A 157 -11.17 7.04 15.82
CA VAL A 157 -12.49 6.98 15.19
C VAL A 157 -12.83 5.52 14.94
N SER A 158 -14.06 5.09 15.24
CA SER A 158 -14.44 3.70 14.96
C SER A 158 -14.55 3.46 13.45
N TYR A 159 -14.34 2.21 13.03
CA TYR A 159 -14.55 1.85 11.63
C TYR A 159 -16.01 2.00 11.21
N GLU A 160 -16.95 1.75 12.12
CA GLU A 160 -18.39 1.86 11.87
C GLU A 160 -18.82 3.30 11.59
N GLU A 161 -18.32 4.27 12.35
CA GLU A 161 -18.60 5.69 12.12
C GLU A 161 -18.13 6.17 10.74
N ARG A 162 -17.01 5.62 10.24
CA ARG A 162 -16.42 6.08 8.97
C ARG A 162 -16.95 5.33 7.75
N TYR A 163 -17.13 4.02 7.85
CA TYR A 163 -17.40 3.14 6.72
C TYR A 163 -18.75 2.42 6.81
N GLY A 164 -19.52 2.67 7.87
CA GLY A 164 -20.76 1.97 8.15
C GLY A 164 -20.53 0.63 8.83
N LYS A 165 -21.65 0.01 9.26
CA LYS A 165 -21.63 -1.31 9.89
C LYS A 165 -21.10 -2.38 8.92
N GLY A 166 -20.29 -3.30 9.46
CA GLY A 166 -19.77 -4.44 8.69
C GLY A 166 -18.50 -4.16 7.88
N PHE A 167 -17.79 -3.05 8.15
CA PHE A 167 -16.48 -2.83 7.55
C PHE A 167 -15.44 -3.80 8.12
N GLU A 168 -14.80 -4.58 7.25
CA GLU A 168 -13.84 -5.61 7.63
C GLU A 168 -12.40 -5.20 7.27
N ASP A 169 -11.62 -4.64 8.19
CA ASP A 169 -10.21 -4.28 7.91
C ASP A 169 -9.21 -5.44 8.09
N THR A 170 -8.14 -5.43 7.30
CA THR A 170 -7.01 -6.35 7.49
C THR A 170 -6.09 -5.76 8.57
N LYS A 171 -5.89 -6.47 9.68
CA LYS A 171 -5.04 -5.97 10.79
C LYS A 171 -3.58 -5.78 10.38
N ARG A 172 -3.03 -6.71 9.61
CA ARG A 172 -1.63 -6.68 9.17
C ARG A 172 -1.57 -6.81 7.65
N ARG A 173 -0.59 -6.19 7.00
CA ARG A 173 -0.38 -6.32 5.55
C ARG A 173 1.11 -6.20 5.25
N VAL A 174 1.78 -7.34 5.18
CA VAL A 174 3.23 -7.47 4.98
C VAL A 174 3.47 -8.27 3.70
N PRO A 175 4.10 -7.69 2.66
CA PRO A 175 4.42 -8.41 1.45
C PRO A 175 5.54 -9.42 1.70
N ASP A 176 5.44 -10.61 1.10
CA ASP A 176 6.63 -11.41 0.82
C ASP A 176 7.32 -10.82 -0.40
N VAL A 177 8.56 -10.36 -0.24
CA VAL A 177 9.34 -9.68 -1.28
C VAL A 177 10.42 -10.57 -1.91
N ARG A 178 10.44 -11.87 -1.55
CA ARG A 178 11.48 -12.81 -2.04
C ARG A 178 11.46 -12.96 -3.55
N ARG A 179 10.28 -13.10 -4.15
CA ARG A 179 10.15 -13.28 -5.61
C ARG A 179 10.67 -12.08 -6.39
N ALA A 180 10.36 -10.86 -5.95
CA ALA A 180 10.90 -9.66 -6.57
C ALA A 180 12.43 -9.59 -6.42
N ALA A 181 12.98 -10.01 -5.29
CA ALA A 181 14.42 -10.08 -5.10
C ALA A 181 15.10 -11.12 -6.00
N GLU A 182 14.54 -12.32 -6.11
CA GLU A 182 15.12 -13.44 -6.85
C GLU A 182 15.01 -13.27 -8.36
N VAL A 183 13.84 -12.83 -8.85
CA VAL A 183 13.57 -12.74 -10.29
C VAL A 183 13.99 -11.40 -10.85
N LEU A 184 13.69 -10.30 -10.16
CA LEU A 184 13.93 -8.94 -10.65
C LEU A 184 15.22 -8.33 -10.08
N GLY A 185 15.87 -8.97 -9.10
CA GLY A 185 16.99 -8.37 -8.38
C GLY A 185 16.59 -7.12 -7.61
N PHE A 186 15.32 -7.00 -7.20
CA PHE A 186 14.74 -5.80 -6.62
C PHE A 186 14.34 -6.00 -5.16
N ARG A 187 14.75 -5.05 -4.31
CA ARG A 187 14.24 -4.87 -2.95
C ARG A 187 14.06 -3.38 -2.71
N ALA A 188 12.94 -2.98 -2.12
CA ALA A 188 12.72 -1.60 -1.70
C ALA A 188 13.76 -1.23 -0.64
N GLY A 189 14.43 -0.09 -0.81
CA GLY A 189 15.56 0.31 0.02
C GLY A 189 15.34 1.60 0.81
N VAL A 190 14.32 2.40 0.48
CA VAL A 190 14.11 3.68 1.15
C VAL A 190 13.38 3.51 2.47
N GLU A 191 13.98 4.02 3.53
CA GLU A 191 13.38 4.04 4.86
C GLU A 191 12.13 4.92 4.92
N LEU A 192 11.17 4.55 5.77
CA LEU A 192 9.92 5.29 5.93
C LEU A 192 10.19 6.77 6.28
N ARG A 193 11.10 7.03 7.23
CA ARG A 193 11.47 8.39 7.64
C ARG A 193 12.01 9.21 6.47
N ASP A 194 12.96 8.66 5.71
CA ASP A 194 13.58 9.35 4.58
C ASP A 194 12.54 9.66 3.48
N GLY A 195 11.67 8.68 3.17
CA GLY A 195 10.59 8.88 2.21
C GLY A 195 9.60 9.95 2.66
N LEU A 196 9.25 9.99 3.95
CA LEU A 196 8.34 10.99 4.52
C LEU A 196 8.97 12.39 4.47
N GLU A 197 10.26 12.51 4.76
CA GLU A 197 10.97 13.78 4.74
C GLU A 197 11.01 14.36 3.33
N ARG A 198 11.34 13.54 2.33
CA ARG A 198 11.30 13.94 0.91
C ARG A 198 9.89 14.35 0.46
N THR A 199 8.87 13.61 0.91
CA THR A 199 7.46 13.93 0.62
C THR A 199 7.07 15.28 1.21
N LEU A 200 7.41 15.51 2.47
CA LEU A 200 7.12 16.74 3.20
C LEU A 200 7.83 17.95 2.58
N GLN A 201 9.11 17.81 2.22
CA GLN A 201 9.86 18.84 1.51
C GLN A 201 9.18 19.21 0.18
N TRP A 202 8.74 18.21 -0.59
CA TRP A 202 8.03 18.45 -1.84
C TRP A 202 6.68 19.18 -1.61
N TRP A 203 5.89 18.82 -0.60
CA TRP A 203 4.65 19.53 -0.24
C TRP A 203 4.91 20.99 0.14
N ARG A 204 5.91 21.25 0.99
CA ARG A 204 6.27 22.62 1.41
C ARG A 204 6.67 23.52 0.23
N LEU A 205 7.24 22.94 -0.82
CA LEU A 205 7.63 23.68 -2.03
C LEU A 205 6.47 23.92 -3.00
N THR A 206 5.44 23.06 -2.99
CA THR A 206 4.40 23.04 -4.04
C THR A 206 3.01 23.46 -3.56
N HIS A 207 2.77 23.50 -2.25
CA HIS A 207 1.46 23.79 -1.64
C HIS A 207 1.52 24.99 -0.69
N ARG A 208 2.16 26.10 -1.12
CA ARG A 208 2.10 27.38 -0.38
C ARG A 208 0.72 28.02 -0.49
#